data_AF-A0A523ZLI9-F1
#
_entry.id   AF-A0A523ZLI9-F1
#
_cell.length_a   1.000
_cell.length_b   1.000
_cell.length_c   1.000
_cell.angle_alpha   90.00
_cell.angle_beta   90.00
_cell.angle_gamma   90.00
#
_symmetry.space_group_name_H-M   'P 1'
#
loop_
_entity.id
_entity.type
_entity.pdbx_description
1 polymer ?
#
loop_
_entity_poly.entity_id
_entity_poly.type
_entity_poly.pdbx_seq_one_letter_code
_entity_poly.pdbx_strand_id
1 'polypeptide(L)'
;MTDTVSIPLWLVIIGCGLVGWALLDHILLPSVRWYIRRRVNIVIKEVNKKLDLQLPAFKLTKRKILIDRLMYDSQVLKAVKEYCMENNVPNEVAMEKVERYAREIVPAFNAYLYFRIGRWLSKFLSRLLYRVRIGFVDEEGLEKINPRSSVVFVMNHRSNMDYILLAYLAINRVALSFAMGEWGRFWPVQQLSSAMGAFCIRRGSKNLLYRRVLERYVQMATDAGVVQAVFPEGKLTKDGKLCPPRIGLLD
;
A
#
# COMPACT_ATOMS: atom_id res chain seq x y z
N MET A 1 -6.14 -37.74 -50.20
CA MET A 1 -5.14 -37.40 -49.16
C MET A 1 -5.78 -37.56 -47.80
N THR A 2 -6.12 -38.79 -47.43
CA THR A 2 -6.77 -39.14 -46.16
C THR A 2 -5.99 -40.28 -45.50
N ASP A 3 -4.67 -40.22 -45.59
CA ASP A 3 -3.80 -41.19 -44.92
C ASP A 3 -3.73 -40.82 -43.44
N THR A 4 -4.02 -41.80 -42.59
CA THR A 4 -4.00 -41.63 -41.13
C THR A 4 -2.56 -41.74 -40.64
N VAL A 5 -2.06 -40.68 -40.00
CA VAL A 5 -0.76 -40.70 -39.32
C VAL A 5 -0.98 -41.10 -37.86
N SER A 6 -0.33 -42.17 -37.41
CA SER A 6 -0.37 -42.60 -36.01
C SER A 6 0.61 -41.77 -35.18
N ILE A 7 0.09 -41.05 -34.19
CA ILE A 7 0.89 -40.25 -33.26
C ILE A 7 0.74 -40.86 -31.86
N PRO A 8 1.84 -41.08 -31.12
CA PRO A 8 1.78 -41.51 -29.73
C PRO A 8 0.94 -40.56 -28.87
N LEU A 9 0.03 -41.11 -28.05
CA LEU A 9 -0.89 -40.32 -27.21
C LEU A 9 -0.17 -39.31 -26.31
N TRP A 10 1.02 -39.65 -25.80
CA TRP A 10 1.81 -38.74 -24.94
C TRP A 10 2.25 -37.48 -25.69
N LEU A 11 2.57 -37.56 -26.98
CA LEU A 11 2.91 -36.39 -27.81
C LEU A 11 1.69 -35.49 -27.99
N VAL A 12 0.50 -36.07 -28.16
CA VAL A 12 -0.76 -35.31 -28.24
C VAL A 12 -1.04 -34.60 -26.92
N ILE A 13 -0.85 -35.26 -25.78
CA ILE A 13 -1.05 -34.65 -24.45
C ILE A 13 -0.09 -33.48 -24.24
N ILE A 14 1.20 -33.64 -24.56
CA ILE A 14 2.19 -32.54 -24.46
C ILE A 14 1.80 -31.40 -25.40
N GLY A 15 1.42 -31.70 -26.65
CA GLY A 15 0.97 -30.70 -27.61
C GLY A 15 -0.25 -29.92 -27.12
N CYS A 16 -1.27 -30.59 -26.61
CA CYS A 16 -2.44 -29.95 -26.00
C CYS A 16 -2.06 -29.11 -24.78
N GLY A 17 -1.15 -29.58 -23.93
CA GLY A 17 -0.63 -28.82 -22.80
C GLY A 17 0.06 -27.53 -23.22
N LEU A 18 0.93 -27.59 -24.23
CA LEU A 18 1.62 -26.42 -24.78
C LEU A 18 0.65 -25.44 -25.44
N VAL A 19 -0.34 -25.93 -26.20
CA VAL A 19 -1.39 -25.09 -26.80
C VAL A 19 -2.23 -24.43 -25.70
N GLY A 20 -2.63 -25.18 -24.68
CA GLY A 20 -3.36 -24.66 -23.53
C GLY A 20 -2.57 -23.58 -22.78
N TRP A 21 -1.28 -23.80 -22.57
CA TRP A 21 -0.36 -22.82 -21.99
C TRP A 21 -0.24 -21.56 -22.86
N ALA A 22 -0.06 -21.72 -24.17
CA ALA A 22 0.03 -20.61 -25.12
C ALA A 22 -1.27 -19.78 -25.17
N LEU A 23 -2.43 -20.44 -25.19
CA LEU A 23 -3.73 -19.75 -25.11
C LEU A 23 -3.90 -19.00 -23.79
N LEU A 24 -3.48 -19.60 -22.68
CA LEU A 24 -3.53 -18.97 -21.36
C LEU A 24 -2.64 -17.71 -21.33
N ASP A 25 -1.38 -17.82 -21.75
CA ASP A 25 -0.39 -16.73 -21.67
C ASP A 25 -0.61 -15.62 -22.69
N HIS A 26 -1.00 -15.96 -23.92
CA HIS A 26 -1.12 -14.98 -25.00
C HIS A 26 -2.54 -14.43 -25.19
N ILE A 27 -3.59 -15.12 -24.73
CA ILE A 27 -4.98 -14.70 -24.94
C ILE A 27 -5.69 -14.41 -23.62
N LEU A 28 -5.82 -15.41 -22.74
CA LEU A 28 -6.64 -15.28 -21.54
C LEU A 28 -6.04 -14.29 -20.53
N LEU A 29 -4.77 -14.46 -20.15
CA LEU A 29 -4.11 -13.61 -19.17
C LEU A 29 -4.03 -12.13 -19.63
N PRO A 30 -3.66 -11.81 -20.88
CA PRO A 30 -3.67 -10.43 -21.38
C PRO A 30 -5.07 -9.82 -21.39
N SER A 31 -6.09 -10.59 -21.79
CA SER A 31 -7.49 -10.14 -21.81
C SER A 31 -8.00 -9.81 -20.40
N VAL A 32 -7.73 -10.68 -19.42
CA VAL A 32 -8.09 -10.45 -18.01
C VAL A 32 -7.34 -9.23 -17.46
N ARG A 33 -6.04 -9.11 -17.73
CA ARG A 33 -5.24 -7.93 -17.31
C ARG A 33 -5.79 -6.64 -17.90
N TRP A 34 -6.17 -6.64 -19.18
CA TRP A 34 -6.80 -5.50 -19.84
C TRP A 34 -8.15 -5.15 -19.20
N TYR A 35 -9.00 -6.15 -18.96
CA TYR A 35 -10.31 -5.96 -18.33
C TYR A 35 -10.18 -5.35 -16.93
N ILE A 36 -9.31 -5.89 -16.08
CA ILE A 36 -9.04 -5.35 -14.74
C ILE A 36 -8.51 -3.92 -14.82
N ARG A 37 -7.53 -3.66 -15.71
CA ARG A 37 -6.96 -2.31 -15.89
C ARG A 37 -8.03 -1.31 -16.32
N ARG A 38 -8.93 -1.71 -17.24
CA ARG A 38 -10.07 -0.88 -17.65
C ARG A 38 -10.97 -0.52 -16.47
N ARG A 39 -11.32 -1.50 -15.63
CA ARG A 39 -12.16 -1.27 -14.43
C ARG A 39 -11.47 -0.34 -13.43
N VAL A 40 -10.18 -0.53 -13.17
CA VAL A 40 -9.38 0.35 -12.30
C VAL A 40 -9.36 1.79 -12.83
N ASN A 41 -9.09 1.96 -14.13
CA ASN A 41 -9.05 3.29 -14.77
C ASN A 41 -10.40 4.02 -14.70
N ILE A 42 -11.51 3.30 -14.86
CA ILE A 42 -12.85 3.86 -14.72
C ILE A 42 -13.06 4.37 -13.28
N VAL A 43 -12.70 3.57 -12.27
CA VAL A 43 -12.82 3.97 -10.86
C VAL A 43 -11.96 5.18 -10.55
N ILE A 44 -10.71 5.24 -11.02
CA ILE A 44 -9.84 6.40 -10.82
C ILE A 44 -10.47 7.67 -11.40
N LYS A 45 -11.00 7.61 -12.64
CA LYS A 45 -11.67 8.75 -13.27
C LYS A 45 -12.93 9.19 -12.54
N GLU A 46 -13.71 8.25 -12.03
CA GLU A 46 -14.93 8.53 -11.27
C GLU A 46 -14.61 9.19 -9.93
N VAL A 47 -13.63 8.62 -9.22
CA VAL A 47 -13.29 9.02 -7.85
C VAL A 47 -12.56 10.35 -7.83
N ASN A 48 -11.65 10.62 -8.76
CA ASN A 48 -10.97 11.93 -8.84
C ASN A 48 -11.92 13.12 -9.03
N LYS A 49 -13.15 12.90 -9.49
CA LYS A 49 -14.18 13.96 -9.58
C LYS A 49 -14.94 14.19 -8.28
N LYS A 50 -14.86 13.25 -7.33
CA LYS A 50 -15.68 13.19 -6.12
C LYS A 50 -14.87 13.36 -4.82
N LEU A 51 -13.55 13.22 -4.87
CA LEU A 51 -12.69 13.41 -3.71
C LEU A 51 -12.40 14.89 -3.48
N ASP A 52 -12.39 15.28 -2.21
CA ASP A 52 -12.01 16.62 -1.77
C ASP A 52 -10.50 16.86 -2.01
N LEU A 53 -9.68 15.83 -1.76
CA LEU A 53 -8.25 15.83 -2.10
C LEU A 53 -8.01 14.95 -3.32
N GLN A 54 -7.28 15.49 -4.31
CA GLN A 54 -6.99 14.75 -5.54
C GLN A 54 -6.13 13.54 -5.22
N LEU A 55 -6.44 12.39 -5.86
CA LEU A 55 -5.63 11.19 -5.69
C LEU A 55 -4.21 11.44 -6.22
N PRO A 56 -3.17 11.38 -5.36
CA PRO A 56 -1.81 11.64 -5.79
C PRO A 56 -1.35 10.68 -6.87
N ALA A 57 -0.66 11.20 -7.89
CA ALA A 57 -0.02 10.38 -8.92
C ALA A 57 0.89 9.31 -8.31
N PHE A 58 1.53 9.61 -7.17
CA PHE A 58 2.35 8.68 -6.40
C PHE A 58 1.63 7.37 -6.06
N LYS A 59 0.33 7.42 -5.69
CA LYS A 59 -0.45 6.21 -5.41
C LYS A 59 -0.80 5.40 -6.65
N LEU A 60 -0.81 6.03 -7.82
CA LEU A 60 -1.13 5.40 -9.11
C LEU A 60 0.12 4.87 -9.81
N THR A 61 1.31 5.34 -9.42
CA THR A 61 2.58 4.85 -9.92
C THR A 61 2.73 3.35 -9.63
N LYS A 62 3.25 2.60 -10.60
CA LYS A 62 3.50 1.17 -10.42
C LYS A 62 4.44 0.98 -9.22
N ARG A 63 4.09 0.07 -8.31
CA ARG A 63 4.90 -0.27 -7.13
C ARG A 63 6.38 -0.50 -7.44
N LYS A 64 6.70 -1.19 -8.56
CA LYS A 64 8.09 -1.42 -8.99
C LYS A 64 8.86 -0.11 -9.19
N ILE A 65 8.25 0.90 -9.83
CA ILE A 65 8.88 2.21 -10.07
C ILE A 65 9.15 2.93 -8.74
N LEU A 66 8.23 2.82 -7.77
CA LEU A 66 8.45 3.42 -6.45
C LEU A 66 9.58 2.73 -5.67
N ILE A 67 9.70 1.40 -5.78
CA ILE A 67 10.81 0.64 -5.22
C ILE A 67 12.12 1.08 -5.86
N ASP A 68 12.19 1.11 -7.19
CA ASP A 68 13.39 1.52 -7.92
C ASP A 68 13.79 2.95 -7.53
N ARG A 69 12.83 3.89 -7.48
CA ARG A 69 13.09 5.28 -7.05
C ARG A 69 13.65 5.36 -5.63
N LEU A 70 13.20 4.50 -4.73
CA LEU A 70 13.68 4.45 -3.35
C LEU A 70 15.08 3.81 -3.25
N MET A 71 15.35 2.77 -4.04
CA MET A 71 16.66 2.12 -4.08
C MET A 71 17.76 3.07 -4.57
N TYR A 72 17.44 3.93 -5.53
CA TYR A 72 18.39 4.89 -6.10
C TYR A 72 18.26 6.30 -5.50
N ASP A 73 17.56 6.45 -4.38
CA ASP A 73 17.49 7.72 -3.66
C ASP A 73 18.87 8.08 -3.07
N SER A 74 19.27 9.35 -3.21
CA SER A 74 20.61 9.79 -2.82
C SER A 74 20.90 9.61 -1.32
N GLN A 75 19.89 9.72 -0.45
CA GLN A 75 20.07 9.50 0.99
C GLN A 75 20.14 8.02 1.33
N VAL A 76 19.39 7.18 0.62
CA VAL A 76 19.47 5.71 0.77
C VAL A 76 20.85 5.21 0.32
N LEU A 77 21.36 5.68 -0.81
CA LEU A 77 22.70 5.32 -1.30
C LEU A 77 23.82 5.76 -0.34
N LYS A 78 23.66 6.90 0.35
CA LYS A 78 24.58 7.31 1.42
C LYS A 78 24.54 6.33 2.60
N ALA A 79 23.35 5.99 3.09
CA ALA A 79 23.20 5.01 4.17
C ALA A 79 23.69 3.61 3.79
N VAL A 80 23.61 3.22 2.50
CA VAL A 80 24.19 1.98 1.99
C VAL A 80 25.72 2.00 2.14
N LYS A 81 26.38 3.10 1.77
CA LYS A 81 27.84 3.23 1.92
C LYS A 81 28.26 3.14 3.38
N GLU A 82 27.58 3.86 4.26
CA GLU A 82 27.81 3.80 5.72
C GLU A 82 27.63 2.37 6.24
N TYR A 83 26.53 1.71 5.85
CA TYR A 83 26.25 0.32 6.23
C TYR A 83 27.33 -0.65 5.76
N CYS A 84 27.81 -0.50 4.52
CA CYS A 84 28.91 -1.31 3.97
C CYS A 84 30.21 -1.14 4.78
N MET A 85 30.55 0.10 5.16
CA MET A 85 31.74 0.39 5.96
C MET A 85 31.64 -0.20 7.36
N GLU A 86 30.51 -0.01 8.04
CA GLU A 86 30.29 -0.49 9.42
C GLU A 86 30.23 -2.01 9.52
N ASN A 87 29.66 -2.68 8.52
CA ASN A 87 29.40 -4.13 8.56
C ASN A 87 30.40 -4.93 7.72
N ASN A 88 31.35 -4.28 7.06
CA ASN A 88 32.33 -4.87 6.15
C ASN A 88 31.69 -5.82 5.12
N VAL A 89 30.66 -5.34 4.42
CA VAL A 89 29.94 -6.11 3.39
C VAL A 89 30.03 -5.45 2.01
N PRO A 90 30.02 -6.24 0.92
CA PRO A 90 29.94 -5.71 -0.44
C PRO A 90 28.68 -4.86 -0.67
N ASN A 91 28.75 -3.95 -1.65
CA ASN A 91 27.65 -3.05 -1.98
C ASN A 91 26.39 -3.81 -2.40
N GLU A 92 26.56 -4.90 -3.14
CA GLU A 92 25.50 -5.74 -3.68
C GLU A 92 24.65 -6.33 -2.55
N VAL A 93 25.29 -6.77 -1.45
CA VAL A 93 24.62 -7.33 -0.27
C VAL A 93 23.78 -6.26 0.43
N ALA A 94 24.30 -5.04 0.54
CA ALA A 94 23.56 -3.93 1.13
C ALA A 94 22.39 -3.49 0.24
N MET A 95 22.59 -3.45 -1.08
CA MET A 95 21.53 -3.12 -2.05
C MET A 95 20.41 -4.16 -2.07
N GLU A 96 20.73 -5.45 -1.94
CA GLU A 96 19.71 -6.50 -1.81
C GLU A 96 18.86 -6.30 -0.53
N LYS A 97 19.49 -5.87 0.58
CA LYS A 97 18.76 -5.51 1.80
C LYS A 97 17.85 -4.30 1.58
N VAL A 98 18.33 -3.26 0.89
CA VAL A 98 17.52 -2.10 0.53
C VAL A 98 16.32 -2.51 -0.32
N GLU A 99 16.51 -3.33 -1.34
CA GLU A 99 15.41 -3.82 -2.18
C GLU A 99 14.37 -4.57 -1.33
N ARG A 100 14.82 -5.44 -0.42
CA ARG A 100 13.94 -6.17 0.49
C ARG A 100 13.15 -5.23 1.40
N TYR A 101 13.81 -4.21 1.96
CA TYR A 101 13.15 -3.19 2.79
C TYR A 101 12.16 -2.35 1.97
N ALA A 102 12.54 -1.92 0.77
CA ALA A 102 11.67 -1.18 -0.14
C ALA A 102 10.44 -2.00 -0.54
N ARG A 103 10.61 -3.30 -0.83
CA ARG A 103 9.48 -4.22 -1.08
C ARG A 103 8.58 -4.36 0.16
N GLU A 104 9.14 -4.37 1.36
CA GLU A 104 8.34 -4.44 2.58
C GLU A 104 7.53 -3.16 2.83
N ILE A 105 8.13 -1.99 2.57
CA ILE A 105 7.57 -0.68 2.89
C ILE A 105 6.61 -0.19 1.79
N VAL A 106 6.95 -0.32 0.51
CA VAL A 106 6.16 0.27 -0.58
C VAL A 106 4.87 -0.55 -0.79
N PRO A 107 3.68 0.07 -0.62
CA PRO A 107 2.41 -0.62 -0.76
C PRO A 107 2.05 -0.89 -2.23
N ALA A 108 1.25 -1.93 -2.46
CA ALA A 108 0.70 -2.31 -3.76
C ALA A 108 -0.71 -1.75 -3.95
N PHE A 109 -0.88 -0.42 -3.84
CA PHE A 109 -2.19 0.23 -3.85
C PHE A 109 -3.02 -0.13 -5.09
N ASN A 110 -4.30 -0.46 -4.86
CA ASN A 110 -5.26 -0.75 -5.92
C ASN A 110 -6.52 0.09 -5.71
N ALA A 111 -6.72 1.08 -6.58
CA ALA A 111 -7.85 2.00 -6.49
C ALA A 111 -9.22 1.29 -6.57
N TYR A 112 -9.35 0.22 -7.35
CA TYR A 112 -10.60 -0.54 -7.41
C TYR A 112 -10.89 -1.21 -6.07
N LEU A 113 -9.91 -1.93 -5.51
CA LEU A 113 -10.06 -2.60 -4.22
C LEU A 113 -10.35 -1.58 -3.12
N TYR A 114 -9.63 -0.46 -3.07
CA TYR A 114 -9.83 0.60 -2.09
C TYR A 114 -11.24 1.20 -2.16
N PHE A 115 -11.63 1.77 -3.31
CA PHE A 115 -12.86 2.55 -3.40
C PHE A 115 -14.14 1.73 -3.57
N ARG A 116 -14.08 0.50 -4.10
CA ARG A 116 -15.26 -0.36 -4.25
C ARG A 116 -15.40 -1.31 -3.07
N ILE A 117 -14.39 -2.13 -2.83
CA ILE A 117 -14.45 -3.17 -1.80
C ILE A 117 -14.18 -2.57 -0.41
N GLY A 118 -13.10 -1.78 -0.27
CA GLY A 118 -12.71 -1.15 0.98
C GLY A 118 -13.80 -0.23 1.53
N ARG A 119 -14.45 0.56 0.67
CA ARG A 119 -15.59 1.41 1.04
C ARG A 119 -16.77 0.60 1.56
N TRP A 120 -17.15 -0.46 0.86
CA TRP A 120 -18.25 -1.31 1.27
C TRP A 120 -17.93 -2.02 2.59
N LEU A 121 -16.73 -2.60 2.69
CA LEU A 121 -16.28 -3.35 3.85
C LEU A 121 -16.13 -2.46 5.09
N SER A 122 -15.55 -1.25 4.94
CA SER A 122 -15.39 -0.33 6.06
C SER A 122 -16.74 0.12 6.61
N LYS A 123 -17.70 0.43 5.73
CA LYS A 123 -19.07 0.76 6.11
C LYS A 123 -19.79 -0.40 6.78
N PHE A 124 -19.69 -1.60 6.20
CA PHE A 124 -20.33 -2.81 6.75
C PHE A 124 -19.79 -3.13 8.14
N LEU A 125 -18.46 -3.26 8.30
CA LEU A 125 -17.84 -3.62 9.57
C LEU A 125 -18.05 -2.54 10.65
N SER A 126 -17.96 -1.26 10.28
CA SER A 126 -18.18 -0.17 11.23
C SER A 126 -19.62 -0.17 11.76
N ARG A 127 -20.62 -0.42 10.91
CA ARG A 127 -22.03 -0.47 11.32
C ARG A 127 -22.42 -1.76 12.04
N LEU A 128 -21.76 -2.87 11.71
CA LEU A 128 -21.98 -4.15 12.36
C LEU A 128 -21.49 -4.14 13.81
N LEU A 129 -20.31 -3.55 14.05
CA LEU A 129 -19.62 -3.63 15.34
C LEU A 129 -19.83 -2.40 16.23
N TYR A 130 -20.13 -1.23 15.65
CA TYR A 130 -20.24 0.04 16.38
C TYR A 130 -21.48 0.83 15.99
N ARG A 131 -22.04 1.54 16.96
CA ARG A 131 -22.94 2.67 16.71
C ARG A 131 -22.12 3.93 16.54
N VAL A 132 -21.65 4.19 15.31
CA VAL A 132 -20.83 5.36 15.00
C VAL A 132 -21.66 6.64 15.13
N ARG A 133 -21.21 7.57 15.96
CA ARG A 133 -21.77 8.92 16.10
C ARG A 133 -20.66 9.93 15.85
N ILE A 134 -20.93 10.89 14.98
CA ILE A 134 -19.99 11.97 14.65
C ILE A 134 -20.49 13.20 15.42
N GLY A 135 -19.68 13.68 16.35
CA GLY A 135 -20.06 14.82 17.20
C GLY A 135 -19.81 16.17 16.52
N PHE A 136 -18.65 16.32 15.89
CA PHE A 136 -18.22 17.56 15.25
C PHE A 136 -17.44 17.26 13.97
N VAL A 137 -17.71 18.03 12.93
CA VAL A 137 -16.93 18.07 11.68
C VAL A 137 -16.79 19.54 11.30
N ASP A 138 -15.55 20.02 11.20
CA ASP A 138 -15.24 21.35 10.70
C ASP A 138 -15.25 21.32 9.16
N GLU A 139 -16.44 21.32 8.56
CA GLU A 139 -16.57 21.25 7.09
C GLU A 139 -15.93 22.49 6.41
N GLU A 140 -16.10 23.67 7.00
CA GLU A 140 -15.56 24.92 6.44
C GLU A 140 -14.02 24.93 6.48
N GLY A 141 -13.41 24.46 7.57
CA GLY A 141 -11.96 24.29 7.68
C GLY A 141 -11.43 23.26 6.68
N LEU A 142 -12.14 22.15 6.47
CA LEU A 142 -11.76 21.11 5.51
C LEU A 142 -11.84 21.58 4.06
N GLU A 143 -12.87 22.35 3.69
CA GLU A 143 -13.04 22.91 2.34
C GLU A 143 -11.95 23.94 1.98
N LYS A 144 -11.38 24.62 2.98
CA LYS A 144 -10.27 25.58 2.79
C LYS A 144 -8.93 24.90 2.53
N ILE A 145 -8.82 23.59 2.75
CA ILE A 145 -7.56 22.86 2.52
C ILE A 145 -7.30 22.78 1.01
N ASN A 146 -6.10 23.20 0.60
CA ASN A 146 -5.68 23.04 -0.79
C ASN A 146 -5.78 21.56 -1.22
N PRO A 147 -6.47 21.22 -2.33
CA PRO A 147 -6.65 19.84 -2.79
C PRO A 147 -5.36 19.06 -3.08
N ARG A 148 -4.21 19.75 -3.17
CA ARG A 148 -2.88 19.17 -3.39
C ARG A 148 -2.04 19.05 -2.11
N SER A 149 -2.54 19.51 -0.97
CA SER A 149 -1.83 19.41 0.31
C SER A 149 -1.74 17.96 0.81
N SER A 150 -0.63 17.62 1.44
CA SER A 150 -0.51 16.38 2.22
C SER A 150 -1.20 16.56 3.57
N VAL A 151 -2.39 16.01 3.73
CA VAL A 151 -3.11 16.01 5.01
C VAL A 151 -2.66 14.83 5.86
N VAL A 152 -2.34 15.09 7.13
CA VAL A 152 -1.97 14.07 8.12
C VAL A 152 -3.05 13.99 9.19
N PHE A 153 -3.77 12.87 9.24
CA PHE A 153 -4.68 12.55 10.33
C PHE A 153 -3.89 12.11 11.54
N VAL A 154 -3.95 12.88 12.62
CA VAL A 154 -3.35 12.56 13.92
C VAL A 154 -4.46 12.15 14.86
N MET A 155 -4.42 10.91 15.35
CA MET A 155 -5.48 10.36 16.18
C MET A 155 -4.94 9.45 17.28
N ASN A 156 -5.73 9.29 18.34
CA ASN A 156 -5.47 8.32 19.39
C ASN A 156 -5.72 6.88 18.91
N HIS A 157 -5.14 5.89 19.59
CA HIS A 157 -5.25 4.48 19.18
C HIS A 157 -5.81 3.58 20.28
N ARG A 158 -7.10 3.23 20.15
CA ARG A 158 -7.86 2.44 21.11
C ARG A 158 -8.20 1.04 20.61
N SER A 159 -8.30 0.84 19.31
CA SER A 159 -8.71 -0.43 18.73
C SER A 159 -8.10 -0.67 17.35
N ASN A 160 -7.94 -1.94 16.96
CA ASN A 160 -7.67 -2.29 15.56
C ASN A 160 -8.83 -1.85 14.63
N MET A 161 -10.00 -1.52 15.19
CA MET A 161 -11.10 -0.93 14.44
C MET A 161 -10.87 0.54 14.06
N ASP A 162 -9.90 1.23 14.66
CA ASP A 162 -9.65 2.65 14.37
C ASP A 162 -9.26 2.86 12.89
N TYR A 163 -8.48 1.94 12.30
CA TYR A 163 -8.14 1.97 10.87
C TYR A 163 -9.39 1.88 9.98
N ILE A 164 -10.34 1.00 10.37
CA ILE A 164 -11.56 0.73 9.62
C ILE A 164 -12.55 1.88 9.78
N LEU A 165 -12.68 2.44 10.99
CA LEU A 165 -13.51 3.59 11.28
C LEU A 165 -13.00 4.83 10.54
N LEU A 166 -11.69 5.09 10.56
CA LEU A 166 -11.11 6.19 9.81
C LEU A 166 -11.36 6.02 8.30
N ALA A 167 -11.16 4.82 7.77
CA ALA A 167 -11.51 4.53 6.39
C ALA A 167 -13.01 4.76 6.13
N TYR A 168 -13.92 4.29 6.99
CA TYR A 168 -15.35 4.52 6.83
C TYR A 168 -15.72 6.01 6.76
N LEU A 169 -15.07 6.84 7.59
CA LEU A 169 -15.33 8.28 7.66
C LEU A 169 -14.70 9.05 6.49
N ALA A 170 -13.50 8.67 6.04
CA ALA A 170 -12.71 9.50 5.13
C ALA A 170 -12.60 8.96 3.68
N ILE A 171 -12.94 7.69 3.40
CA ILE A 171 -12.72 7.05 2.09
C ILE A 171 -13.50 7.67 0.91
N ASN A 172 -14.52 8.49 1.22
CA ASN A 172 -15.26 9.23 0.20
C ASN A 172 -14.62 10.58 -0.13
N ARG A 173 -13.70 11.06 0.70
CA ARG A 173 -13.06 12.37 0.60
C ARG A 173 -11.58 12.27 0.22
N VAL A 174 -10.91 11.22 0.70
CA VAL A 174 -9.45 11.05 0.56
C VAL A 174 -9.05 9.58 0.40
N ALA A 175 -7.87 9.35 -0.19
CA ALA A 175 -7.22 8.05 -0.18
C ALA A 175 -6.15 8.00 0.92
N LEU A 176 -6.46 7.37 2.05
CA LEU A 176 -5.57 7.26 3.20
C LEU A 176 -4.40 6.29 2.96
N SER A 177 -3.25 6.60 3.53
CA SER A 177 -2.14 5.66 3.77
C SER A 177 -1.84 5.63 5.26
N PHE A 178 -1.59 4.44 5.79
CA PHE A 178 -1.35 4.25 7.22
C PHE A 178 -0.19 3.30 7.45
N ALA A 179 0.61 3.62 8.47
CA ALA A 179 1.65 2.74 8.97
C ALA A 179 1.00 1.64 9.84
N MET A 180 1.05 0.40 9.36
CA MET A 180 0.55 -0.78 10.06
C MET A 180 1.69 -1.45 10.84
N GLY A 181 1.39 -1.93 12.05
CA GLY A 181 2.34 -2.70 12.85
C GLY A 181 2.57 -4.12 12.32
N GLU A 182 3.52 -4.83 12.95
CA GLU A 182 3.96 -6.16 12.52
C GLU A 182 2.87 -7.24 12.53
N TRP A 183 1.81 -7.06 13.33
CA TRP A 183 0.67 -7.99 13.34
C TRP A 183 0.03 -8.14 11.96
N GLY A 184 0.09 -7.13 11.10
CA GLY A 184 -0.50 -7.16 9.77
C GLY A 184 0.31 -7.89 8.70
N ARG A 185 1.45 -8.51 9.06
CA ARG A 185 2.40 -9.11 8.10
C ARG A 185 2.07 -10.53 7.66
N PHE A 186 1.04 -11.17 8.21
CA PHE A 186 0.65 -12.51 7.78
C PHE A 186 -0.28 -12.46 6.55
N TRP A 187 -0.21 -13.50 5.73
CA TRP A 187 -1.14 -13.71 4.63
C TRP A 187 -2.50 -14.16 5.20
N PRO A 188 -3.65 -13.62 4.76
CA PRO A 188 -3.86 -12.70 3.63
C PRO A 188 -3.90 -11.20 4.02
N VAL A 189 -3.82 -10.86 5.31
CA VAL A 189 -4.00 -9.49 5.81
C VAL A 189 -3.02 -8.52 5.18
N GLN A 190 -1.75 -8.94 5.02
CA GLN A 190 -0.71 -8.10 4.42
C GLN A 190 -1.05 -7.66 2.99
N GLN A 191 -1.57 -8.58 2.16
CA GLN A 191 -1.88 -8.28 0.76
C GLN A 191 -3.08 -7.33 0.68
N LEU A 192 -4.09 -7.57 1.51
CA LEU A 192 -5.28 -6.72 1.55
C LEU A 192 -4.93 -5.32 2.06
N SER A 193 -4.20 -5.21 3.18
CA SER A 193 -3.81 -3.91 3.74
C SER A 193 -2.92 -3.13 2.77
N SER A 194 -1.96 -3.80 2.12
CA SER A 194 -1.11 -3.21 1.09
C SER A 194 -1.92 -2.70 -0.11
N ALA A 195 -2.91 -3.47 -0.57
CA ALA A 195 -3.82 -3.04 -1.63
C ALA A 195 -4.68 -1.84 -1.23
N MET A 196 -4.99 -1.70 0.07
CA MET A 196 -5.68 -0.55 0.64
C MET A 196 -4.76 0.66 0.90
N GLY A 197 -3.45 0.55 0.62
CA GLY A 197 -2.49 1.63 0.79
C GLY A 197 -1.81 1.70 2.16
N ALA A 198 -1.96 0.65 2.97
CA ALA A 198 -1.21 0.49 4.22
C ALA A 198 0.22 0.01 3.93
N PHE A 199 1.20 0.52 4.68
CA PHE A 199 2.56 0.00 4.67
C PHE A 199 2.90 -0.59 6.03
N CYS A 200 3.49 -1.79 6.04
CA CYS A 200 3.90 -2.44 7.28
C CYS A 200 5.26 -1.92 7.73
N ILE A 201 5.37 -1.53 8.99
CA ILE A 201 6.63 -1.08 9.60
C ILE A 201 7.11 -2.04 10.68
N ARG A 202 8.43 -2.18 10.79
CA ARG A 202 9.10 -2.90 11.88
C ARG A 202 9.25 -1.95 13.06
N ARG A 203 8.49 -2.19 14.13
CA ARG A 203 8.50 -1.29 15.29
C ARG A 203 9.77 -1.51 16.10
N GLY A 204 10.47 -0.44 16.45
CA GLY A 204 11.70 -0.54 17.25
C GLY A 204 12.89 -1.17 16.53
N SER A 205 12.86 -1.29 15.20
CA SER A 205 14.02 -1.73 14.42
C SER A 205 15.24 -0.88 14.77
N LYS A 206 16.34 -1.50 15.20
CA LYS A 206 17.62 -0.81 15.46
C LYS A 206 18.49 -0.68 14.20
N ASN A 207 18.04 -1.21 13.08
CA ASN A 207 18.78 -1.16 11.83
C ASN A 207 18.63 0.22 11.17
N LEU A 208 19.72 0.99 11.13
CA LEU A 208 19.76 2.35 10.59
C LEU A 208 19.44 2.39 9.09
N LEU A 209 19.91 1.41 8.32
CA LEU A 209 19.62 1.29 6.89
C LEU A 209 18.11 1.14 6.64
N TYR A 210 17.43 0.26 7.39
CA TYR A 210 15.97 0.12 7.32
C TYR A 210 15.24 1.42 7.65
N ARG A 211 15.65 2.10 8.73
CA ARG A 211 15.04 3.37 9.13
C ARG A 211 15.18 4.42 8.04
N ARG A 212 16.36 4.52 7.41
CA ARG A 212 16.57 5.47 6.30
C ARG A 212 15.69 5.16 5.09
N VAL A 213 15.53 3.89 4.72
CA VAL A 213 14.62 3.50 3.63
C VAL A 213 13.17 3.89 3.95
N LEU A 214 12.72 3.65 5.18
CA LEU A 214 11.37 4.02 5.63
C LEU A 214 11.16 5.54 5.63
N GLU A 215 12.09 6.28 6.22
CA GLU A 215 12.08 7.73 6.29
C GLU A 215 11.96 8.35 4.89
N ARG A 216 12.78 7.88 3.94
CA ARG A 216 12.75 8.38 2.55
C ARG A 216 11.46 8.04 1.83
N TYR A 217 10.89 6.85 2.05
CA TYR A 217 9.57 6.53 1.51
C TYR A 217 8.49 7.48 2.05
N VAL A 218 8.48 7.73 3.36
CA VAL A 218 7.49 8.62 4.00
C VAL A 218 7.65 10.05 3.50
N GLN A 219 8.88 10.55 3.39
CA GLN A 219 9.15 11.89 2.82
C GLN A 219 8.65 11.97 1.36
N MET A 220 9.00 10.99 0.51
CA MET A 220 8.52 10.95 -0.88
C MET A 220 6.99 10.89 -1.00
N ALA A 221 6.32 10.16 -0.12
CA ALA A 221 4.87 10.08 -0.08
C ALA A 221 4.25 11.43 0.36
N THR A 222 4.82 12.04 1.40
CA THR A 222 4.40 13.35 1.93
C THR A 222 4.57 14.45 0.87
N ASP A 223 5.74 14.53 0.24
CA ASP A 223 6.03 15.51 -0.83
C ASP A 223 5.08 15.35 -2.02
N ALA A 224 4.61 14.13 -2.27
CA ALA A 224 3.67 13.85 -3.33
C ALA A 224 2.20 14.11 -2.96
N GLY A 225 1.90 14.58 -1.75
CA GLY A 225 0.53 14.85 -1.30
C GLY A 225 -0.23 13.62 -0.81
N VAL A 226 0.46 12.52 -0.48
CA VAL A 226 -0.19 11.33 0.09
C VAL A 226 -0.79 11.66 1.44
N VAL A 227 -2.11 11.51 1.53
CA VAL A 227 -2.84 11.64 2.80
C VAL A 227 -2.46 10.51 3.73
N GLN A 228 -1.99 10.86 4.92
CA GLN A 228 -1.46 9.92 5.89
C GLN A 228 -2.30 9.90 7.16
N ALA A 229 -2.31 8.75 7.84
CA ALA A 229 -2.89 8.61 9.16
C ALA A 229 -1.84 8.04 10.12
N VAL A 230 -1.66 8.71 11.24
CA VAL A 230 -0.68 8.36 12.27
C VAL A 230 -1.35 8.23 13.63
N PHE A 231 -0.84 7.27 14.38
CA PHE A 231 -1.23 6.98 15.76
C PHE A 231 -0.01 7.23 16.64
N PRO A 232 0.18 8.46 17.17
CA PRO A 232 1.42 8.84 17.85
C PRO A 232 1.74 7.96 19.06
N GLU A 233 0.72 7.40 19.71
CA GLU A 233 0.88 6.47 20.84
C GLU A 233 1.69 5.21 20.49
N GLY A 234 1.67 4.78 19.22
CA GLY A 234 2.42 3.62 18.72
C GLY A 234 1.97 2.26 19.27
N LYS A 235 0.95 2.22 20.13
CA LYS A 235 0.37 1.03 20.76
C LYS A 235 -1.12 1.24 20.99
N LEU A 236 -1.84 0.13 21.18
CA LEU A 236 -3.22 0.18 21.65
C LEU A 236 -3.22 0.51 23.14
N THR A 237 -4.12 1.41 23.56
CA THR A 237 -4.40 1.59 24.98
C THR A 237 -5.08 0.34 25.56
N LYS A 238 -4.78 0.04 26.83
CA LYS A 238 -5.35 -1.11 27.55
C LYS A 238 -6.56 -0.72 28.41
N ASP A 239 -6.61 0.54 28.85
CA ASP A 239 -7.64 1.08 29.75
C ASP A 239 -8.51 2.14 29.06
N GLY A 240 -8.27 2.43 27.79
CA GLY A 240 -9.01 3.41 27.02
C GLY A 240 -8.52 4.85 27.18
N LYS A 241 -7.52 5.10 28.03
CA LYS A 241 -6.90 6.43 28.20
C LYS A 241 -5.88 6.70 27.10
N LEU A 242 -5.63 7.97 26.84
CA LEU A 242 -4.58 8.41 25.94
C LEU A 242 -3.20 8.01 26.49
N CYS A 243 -2.39 7.36 25.67
CA CYS A 243 -0.98 7.12 25.99
C CYS A 243 -0.12 8.33 25.59
N PRO A 244 1.07 8.48 26.19
CA PRO A 244 2.03 9.47 25.73
C PRO A 244 2.44 9.20 24.27
N PRO A 245 2.57 10.25 23.43
CA PRO A 245 3.04 10.11 22.07
C PRO A 245 4.49 9.61 22.06
N ARG A 246 4.84 8.81 21.05
CA ARG A 246 6.20 8.39 20.76
C ARG A 246 6.73 9.18 19.57
N ILE A 247 7.98 9.60 19.70
CA ILE A 247 8.77 10.24 18.66
C ILE A 247 9.29 9.16 17.67
N GLY A 248 9.47 9.50 16.39
CA GLY A 248 10.18 8.61 15.45
C GLY A 248 9.36 7.86 14.40
N LEU A 249 8.22 8.39 13.95
CA LEU A 249 7.70 8.05 12.61
C LEU A 249 8.20 9.05 11.55
N LEU A 250 8.67 10.23 11.97
CA LEU A 250 9.05 11.41 11.18
C LEU A 250 10.21 12.17 11.84
N ASP A 251 11.25 11.46 12.31
CA ASP A 251 12.50 12.09 12.76
C ASP A 251 13.62 11.71 11.80
#